data_AF-X0VE82-F1
#
_entry.id   AF-X0VE82-F1
#
_cell.length_a   1.000
_cell.length_b   1.000
_cell.length_c   1.000
_cell.angle_alpha   90.00
_cell.angle_beta   90.00
_cell.angle_gamma   90.00
#
_symmetry.space_group_name_H-M   'P 1'
#
loop_
_entity.id
_entity.type
_entity.pdbx_description
1 polymer ?
#
loop_
_entity_poly.entity_id
_entity_poly.type
_entity_poly.pdbx_seq_one_letter_code
_entity_poly.pdbx_strand_id
1 'polypeptide(L)'
;FGRVIGGGRVTRPRPIRLQLRRPDYSMADLIRRRIVERFDEEESILFADVAKARNRSVVELTIPPEYRDDYEHFLELVMHLPIQLSSGGWEGYARRIATEMEMPTSKHSDLALIWEAMGRQVIPVVREHYASRNPSISFYAARTGMRLGDRLAVEVILRFATSANSPYQVSAVEELGRHKRILRATPTLRRLIDDDNERVRIAAYEALRTRGDKSMVTCINISGQFGLDLVTTRRGYTVYATQTIDPRIVLFGREMMVRRPIFFEAP
;
A
#
# COMPACT_ATOMS: atom_id res chain seq x y z
N PHE A 1 -13.98 -1.64 -2.48
CA PHE A 1 -15.44 -1.50 -2.22
C PHE A 1 -15.65 -0.79 -0.88
N GLY A 2 -16.36 0.36 -0.85
CA GLY A 2 -16.69 1.02 0.42
C GLY A 2 -17.80 0.30 1.19
N ARG A 3 -17.65 0.10 2.50
CA ARG A 3 -18.69 -0.45 3.39
C ARG A 3 -19.24 0.69 4.23
N VAL A 4 -20.55 0.88 4.21
CA VAL A 4 -21.23 1.87 5.05
C VAL A 4 -21.35 1.30 6.46
N ILE A 5 -21.15 2.13 7.48
CA ILE A 5 -21.39 1.75 8.89
C ILE A 5 -22.80 1.15 8.99
N GLY A 6 -22.93 -0.08 9.49
CA GLY A 6 -24.19 -0.84 9.51
C GLY A 6 -24.32 -1.96 8.47
N GLY A 7 -23.27 -2.25 7.69
CA GLY A 7 -23.25 -3.43 6.80
C GLY A 7 -23.81 -3.20 5.39
N GLY A 8 -24.12 -1.95 5.03
CA GLY A 8 -24.57 -1.59 3.70
C GLY A 8 -23.49 -1.83 2.64
N ARG A 9 -23.88 -2.50 1.54
CA ARG A 9 -23.03 -2.70 0.36
C ARG A 9 -23.31 -1.60 -0.66
N VAL A 10 -22.27 -0.89 -1.09
CA VAL A 10 -22.39 0.13 -2.15
C VAL A 10 -22.81 -0.54 -3.46
N THR A 11 -24.02 -0.23 -3.94
CA THR A 11 -24.60 -0.79 -5.18
C THR A 11 -24.32 0.06 -6.42
N ARG A 12 -23.95 1.33 -6.23
CA ARG A 12 -23.61 2.28 -7.31
C ARG A 12 -22.28 2.95 -7.03
N PRO A 13 -21.34 2.98 -8.00
CA PRO A 13 -20.09 3.71 -7.82
C PRO A 13 -20.39 5.20 -7.70
N ARG A 14 -19.77 5.87 -6.73
CA ARG A 14 -19.78 7.34 -6.67
C ARG A 14 -18.64 7.87 -7.55
N PRO A 15 -18.92 8.79 -8.49
CA PRO A 15 -17.87 9.38 -9.29
C PRO A 15 -16.97 10.24 -8.41
N ILE A 16 -15.66 10.04 -8.53
CA ILE A 16 -14.67 10.90 -7.87
C ILE A 16 -14.37 12.06 -8.82
N ARG A 17 -14.23 13.27 -8.28
CA ARG A 17 -14.04 14.48 -9.07
C ARG A 17 -12.85 15.25 -8.53
N LEU A 18 -11.91 15.55 -9.41
CA LEU A 18 -10.87 16.53 -9.19
C LEU A 18 -11.41 17.91 -9.58
N GLN A 19 -11.37 18.86 -8.65
CA GLN A 19 -11.85 20.22 -8.88
C GLN A 19 -10.69 21.21 -8.90
N LEU A 20 -10.58 21.96 -9.99
CA LEU A 20 -9.63 23.06 -10.11
C LEU A 20 -10.12 24.24 -9.26
N ARG A 21 -9.20 24.89 -8.54
CA ARG A 21 -9.49 26.09 -7.75
C ARG A 21 -9.92 27.27 -8.63
N ARG A 22 -9.35 27.39 -9.81
CA ARG A 22 -9.67 28.40 -10.81
C ARG A 22 -10.13 27.70 -12.09
N PRO A 23 -11.29 28.05 -12.65
CA PRO A 23 -11.74 27.46 -13.90
C PRO A 23 -10.79 27.78 -15.08
N ASP A 24 -10.29 26.75 -15.75
CA ASP A 24 -9.37 26.82 -16.88
C ASP A 24 -9.53 25.56 -17.75
N TYR A 25 -9.99 25.72 -19.00
CA TYR A 25 -10.20 24.61 -19.93
C TYR A 25 -8.91 23.92 -20.33
N SER A 26 -7.85 24.70 -20.60
CA SER A 26 -6.57 24.18 -21.06
C SER A 26 -5.88 23.38 -19.96
N MET A 27 -5.94 23.87 -18.72
CA MET A 27 -5.43 23.13 -17.57
C MET A 27 -6.24 21.86 -17.28
N ALA A 28 -7.58 21.93 -17.33
CA ALA A 28 -8.43 20.75 -17.11
C ALA A 28 -8.18 19.65 -18.14
N ASP A 29 -8.03 20.00 -19.43
CA ASP A 29 -7.68 19.03 -20.47
C ASP A 29 -6.25 18.51 -20.33
N LEU A 30 -5.28 19.36 -19.97
CA LEU A 30 -3.91 18.92 -19.73
C LEU A 30 -3.83 17.90 -18.60
N ILE A 31 -4.48 18.16 -17.47
CA ILE A 31 -4.56 17.21 -16.34
C ILE A 31 -5.21 15.90 -16.80
N ARG A 32 -6.35 15.98 -17.50
CA ARG A 32 -7.02 14.80 -18.05
C ARG A 32 -6.09 13.97 -18.92
N ARG A 33 -5.41 14.59 -19.90
CA ARG A 33 -4.46 13.92 -20.80
C ARG A 33 -3.33 13.25 -20.03
N ARG A 34 -2.74 13.93 -19.05
CA ARG A 34 -1.66 13.38 -18.24
C ARG A 34 -2.09 12.17 -17.41
N ILE A 35 -3.30 12.20 -16.84
CA ILE A 35 -3.86 11.05 -16.09
C ILE A 35 -4.08 9.88 -17.05
N VAL A 36 -4.69 10.12 -18.21
CA VAL A 36 -4.91 9.09 -19.23
C VAL A 36 -3.57 8.49 -19.69
N GLU A 37 -2.61 9.33 -20.10
CA GLU A 37 -1.28 8.89 -20.55
C GLU A 37 -0.52 8.04 -19.51
N ARG A 38 -0.79 8.24 -18.21
CA ARG A 38 -0.10 7.50 -17.14
C ARG A 38 -0.83 6.21 -16.72
N PHE A 39 -2.16 6.23 -16.67
CA PHE A 39 -2.95 5.17 -16.02
C PHE A 39 -3.85 4.40 -16.99
N ASP A 40 -3.89 4.77 -18.25
CA ASP A 40 -4.56 4.01 -19.30
C ASP A 40 -3.50 3.11 -19.97
N GLU A 41 -3.39 1.87 -19.51
CA GLU A 41 -2.49 0.86 -20.10
C GLU A 41 -3.18 0.16 -21.29
N GLU A 42 -2.47 0.03 -22.42
CA GLU A 42 -2.95 -0.66 -23.64
C GLU A 42 -3.34 -2.13 -23.39
N GLU A 43 -2.82 -2.78 -22.34
CA GLU A 43 -3.11 -4.19 -22.00
C GLU A 43 -4.43 -4.39 -21.23
N SER A 44 -5.09 -3.31 -20.79
CA SER A 44 -6.40 -3.42 -20.15
C SER A 44 -7.48 -3.64 -21.22
N ILE A 45 -7.96 -4.88 -21.33
CA ILE A 45 -9.09 -5.30 -22.20
C ILE A 45 -10.35 -4.44 -21.99
N LEU A 46 -10.41 -3.72 -20.86
CA LEU A 46 -11.38 -2.69 -20.56
C LEU A 46 -10.70 -1.34 -20.74
N PHE A 47 -10.97 -0.64 -21.83
CA PHE A 47 -10.69 0.80 -21.99
C PHE A 47 -11.38 1.53 -20.82
N ALA A 48 -10.65 1.69 -19.72
CA ALA A 48 -11.16 2.42 -18.58
C ALA A 48 -10.89 3.87 -18.92
N ASP A 49 -11.93 4.62 -19.27
CA ASP A 49 -11.84 6.06 -19.43
C ASP A 49 -11.54 6.67 -18.05
N VAL A 50 -10.26 6.64 -17.66
CA VAL A 50 -9.75 6.90 -16.31
C VAL A 50 -9.95 8.35 -15.90
N ALA A 51 -10.04 9.26 -16.87
CA ALA A 51 -10.30 10.67 -16.63
C ALA A 51 -11.10 11.33 -17.76
N LYS A 52 -12.19 12.01 -17.38
CA LYS A 52 -13.04 12.81 -18.26
C LYS A 52 -13.07 14.27 -17.80
N ALA A 53 -12.65 15.20 -18.65
CA ALA A 53 -12.87 16.62 -18.41
C ALA A 53 -14.37 16.93 -18.64
N ARG A 54 -15.11 17.24 -17.57
CA ARG A 54 -16.55 17.52 -17.64
C ARG A 54 -16.83 18.99 -17.96
N ASN A 55 -15.99 19.89 -17.45
CA ASN A 55 -16.05 21.32 -17.70
C ASN A 55 -14.69 21.95 -17.37
N ARG A 56 -14.57 23.28 -17.50
CA ARG A 56 -13.35 24.05 -17.18
C ARG A 56 -12.81 23.92 -15.75
N SER A 57 -13.52 23.28 -14.85
CA SER A 57 -13.12 23.17 -13.44
C SER A 57 -13.18 21.76 -12.87
N VAL A 58 -13.68 20.78 -13.62
CA VAL A 58 -13.96 19.44 -13.10
C VAL A 58 -13.43 18.37 -14.04
N VAL A 59 -12.55 17.54 -13.51
CA VAL A 59 -12.12 16.27 -14.12
C VAL A 59 -12.71 15.14 -13.30
N GLU A 60 -13.57 14.33 -13.92
CA GLU A 60 -14.15 13.14 -13.31
C GLU A 60 -13.19 11.96 -13.48
N LEU A 61 -12.96 11.21 -12.39
CA LEU A 61 -12.03 10.10 -12.34
C LEU A 61 -12.78 8.78 -12.25
N THR A 62 -12.29 7.79 -12.99
CA THR A 62 -12.71 6.39 -12.89
C THR A 62 -11.55 5.60 -12.29
N ILE A 63 -11.78 4.89 -11.17
CA ILE A 63 -10.74 4.08 -10.54
C ILE A 63 -10.41 2.87 -11.44
N PRO A 64 -9.15 2.71 -11.89
CA PRO A 64 -8.76 1.57 -12.71
C PRO A 64 -8.93 0.25 -11.94
N PRO A 65 -9.17 -0.89 -12.63
CA PRO A 65 -9.39 -2.19 -11.98
C PRO A 65 -8.30 -2.59 -10.98
N GLU A 66 -7.03 -2.30 -11.30
CA GLU A 66 -5.86 -2.61 -10.47
C GLU A 66 -5.81 -1.83 -9.14
N TYR A 67 -6.44 -0.65 -9.06
CA TYR A 67 -6.51 0.16 -7.85
C TYR A 67 -7.84 0.01 -7.09
N ARG A 68 -8.74 -0.92 -7.46
CA ARG A 68 -10.06 -1.03 -6.81
C ARG A 68 -10.02 -1.35 -5.32
N ASP A 69 -9.00 -2.09 -4.90
CA ASP A 69 -8.78 -2.47 -3.51
C ASP A 69 -7.90 -1.46 -2.77
N ASP A 70 -7.28 -0.51 -3.48
CA ASP A 70 -6.41 0.55 -2.93
C ASP A 70 -6.60 1.87 -3.71
N TYR A 71 -7.84 2.36 -3.72
CA TYR A 71 -8.21 3.53 -4.52
C TYR A 71 -7.63 4.82 -3.94
N GLU A 72 -7.33 4.84 -2.64
CA GLU A 72 -6.73 5.99 -1.96
C GLU A 72 -5.32 6.24 -2.48
N HIS A 73 -4.53 5.17 -2.64
CA HIS A 73 -3.22 5.25 -3.28
C HIS A 73 -3.29 5.78 -4.72
N PHE A 74 -4.28 5.35 -5.53
CA PHE A 74 -4.50 5.94 -6.86
C PHE A 74 -4.75 7.45 -6.79
N LEU A 75 -5.57 7.92 -5.84
CA LEU A 75 -5.81 9.35 -5.68
C LEU A 75 -4.54 10.09 -5.25
N GLU A 76 -3.72 9.51 -4.37
CA GLU A 76 -2.42 10.06 -4.01
C GLU A 76 -1.53 10.21 -5.25
N LEU A 77 -1.45 9.19 -6.12
CA LEU A 77 -0.66 9.27 -7.36
C LEU A 77 -1.18 10.36 -8.30
N VAL A 78 -2.50 10.47 -8.48
CA VAL A 78 -3.12 11.53 -9.30
C VAL A 78 -2.77 12.91 -8.73
N MET A 79 -2.79 13.08 -7.41
CA MET A 79 -2.45 14.35 -6.75
C MET A 79 -0.96 14.70 -6.81
N HIS A 80 -0.08 13.71 -7.02
CA HIS A 80 1.37 13.90 -7.15
C HIS A 80 1.87 13.83 -8.60
N LEU A 81 0.97 13.66 -9.57
CA LEU A 81 1.32 13.53 -10.98
C LEU A 81 1.88 14.84 -11.55
N PRO A 82 3.12 14.86 -12.07
CA PRO A 82 3.65 16.05 -12.73
C PRO A 82 2.86 16.38 -14.01
N ILE A 83 2.34 17.61 -14.08
CA ILE A 83 1.46 18.07 -15.17
C ILE A 83 2.26 18.58 -16.37
N GLN A 84 3.40 19.25 -16.14
CA GLN A 84 4.15 19.93 -17.18
C GLN A 84 5.60 19.46 -17.19
N LEU A 85 5.94 18.60 -18.15
CA LEU A 85 7.30 18.17 -18.41
C LEU A 85 7.58 18.36 -19.90
N SER A 86 8.71 18.97 -20.22
CA SER A 86 9.23 18.99 -21.58
C SER A 86 9.51 17.54 -22.04
N SER A 87 9.47 17.30 -23.35
CA SER A 87 9.87 16.03 -23.95
C SER A 87 11.27 15.64 -23.45
N GLY A 88 11.42 14.47 -22.81
CA GLY A 88 12.68 14.03 -22.20
C GLY A 88 12.98 14.59 -20.79
N GLY A 89 12.07 15.39 -20.21
CA GLY A 89 12.24 16.01 -18.89
C GLY A 89 12.05 15.07 -17.69
N TRP A 90 11.58 13.83 -17.90
CA TRP A 90 11.30 12.88 -16.81
C TRP A 90 12.56 12.53 -16.02
N GLU A 91 13.68 12.28 -16.70
CA GLU A 91 14.94 11.95 -16.01
C GLU A 91 15.45 13.13 -15.19
N GLY A 92 15.51 14.33 -15.79
CA GLY A 92 15.94 15.54 -15.09
C GLY A 92 15.06 15.87 -13.89
N TYR A 93 13.73 15.72 -14.04
CA TYR A 93 12.80 15.92 -12.94
C TYR A 93 12.96 14.85 -11.86
N ALA A 94 13.14 13.58 -12.21
CA ALA A 94 13.36 12.50 -11.26
C ALA A 94 14.66 12.72 -10.46
N ARG A 95 15.74 13.19 -11.10
CA ARG A 95 17.00 13.58 -10.44
C ARG A 95 16.83 14.81 -9.54
N ARG A 96 15.96 15.76 -9.90
CA ARG A 96 15.62 16.88 -9.02
C ARG A 96 14.92 16.37 -7.76
N ILE A 97 13.94 15.47 -7.90
CA ILE A 97 13.29 14.82 -6.76
C ILE A 97 14.30 14.04 -5.90
N ALA A 98 15.28 13.36 -6.51
CA ALA A 98 16.37 12.71 -5.77
C ALA A 98 17.16 13.71 -4.91
N THR A 99 17.48 14.88 -5.48
CA THR A 99 18.20 15.95 -4.78
C THR A 99 17.34 16.51 -3.64
N GLU A 100 16.04 16.68 -3.86
CA GLU A 100 15.09 17.10 -2.82
C GLU A 100 15.02 16.05 -1.70
N MET A 101 15.08 14.74 -1.98
CA MET A 101 15.05 13.69 -0.95
C MET A 101 16.22 13.76 0.05
N GLU A 102 17.36 14.31 -0.35
CA GLU A 102 18.54 14.46 0.52
C GLU A 102 18.40 15.62 1.52
N MET A 103 17.42 16.51 1.35
CA MET A 103 17.23 17.63 2.28
C MET A 103 16.73 17.15 3.66
N PRO A 104 17.19 17.75 4.78
CA PRO A 104 16.86 17.25 6.13
C PRO A 104 15.37 17.24 6.49
N THR A 105 14.57 18.13 5.90
CA THR A 105 13.13 18.28 6.17
C THR A 105 12.24 17.55 5.16
N SER A 106 12.83 16.66 4.36
CA SER A 106 12.13 16.05 3.24
C SER A 106 11.06 15.06 3.65
N LYS A 107 9.89 15.25 3.04
CA LYS A 107 8.77 14.30 3.09
C LYS A 107 9.01 13.19 2.06
N HIS A 108 9.83 12.22 2.44
CA HIS A 108 10.25 11.14 1.57
C HIS A 108 9.06 10.35 0.98
N SER A 109 7.95 10.23 1.73
CA SER A 109 6.70 9.62 1.24
C SER A 109 6.14 10.33 0.02
N ASP A 110 6.04 11.66 0.08
CA ASP A 110 5.41 12.50 -0.95
C ASP A 110 6.31 12.54 -2.19
N LEU A 111 7.62 12.66 -1.98
CA LEU A 111 8.62 12.60 -3.07
C LEU A 111 8.62 11.23 -3.77
N ALA A 112 8.44 10.14 -3.02
CA ALA A 112 8.32 8.80 -3.59
C ALA A 112 7.03 8.60 -4.40
N LEU A 113 5.92 9.22 -3.97
CA LEU A 113 4.66 9.25 -4.72
C LEU A 113 4.82 10.00 -6.04
N ILE A 114 5.60 11.08 -6.08
CA ILE A 114 5.91 11.78 -7.33
C ILE A 114 6.65 10.83 -8.29
N TRP A 115 7.72 10.17 -7.84
CA TRP A 115 8.41 9.17 -8.68
C TRP A 115 7.47 8.05 -9.16
N GLU A 116 6.59 7.55 -8.29
CA GLU A 116 5.64 6.50 -8.65
C GLU A 116 4.61 6.98 -9.68
N ALA A 117 4.11 8.22 -9.52
CA ALA A 117 3.19 8.86 -10.45
C ALA A 117 3.85 9.12 -11.81
N MET A 118 5.16 9.34 -11.88
CA MET A 118 5.91 9.44 -13.14
C MET A 118 5.97 8.11 -13.91
N GLY A 119 5.84 6.97 -13.24
CA GLY A 119 5.77 5.64 -13.86
C GLY A 119 7.14 5.00 -14.19
N ARG A 120 7.12 3.90 -14.93
CA ARG A 120 8.28 3.00 -15.11
C ARG A 120 9.54 3.64 -15.71
N GLN A 121 9.38 4.74 -16.44
CA GLN A 121 10.48 5.51 -17.03
C GLN A 121 11.48 6.07 -16.01
N VAL A 122 11.09 6.25 -14.74
CA VAL A 122 12.02 6.75 -13.71
C VAL A 122 12.83 5.65 -13.02
N ILE A 123 12.55 4.37 -13.28
CA ILE A 123 13.23 3.24 -12.64
C ILE A 123 14.77 3.34 -12.69
N PRO A 124 15.41 3.73 -13.82
CA PRO A 124 16.87 3.87 -13.84
C PRO A 124 17.41 4.83 -12.78
N VAL A 125 16.77 5.99 -12.60
CA VAL A 125 17.15 6.99 -11.58
C VAL A 125 16.85 6.47 -10.18
N VAL A 126 15.65 5.92 -9.95
CA VAL A 126 15.23 5.42 -8.63
C VAL A 126 16.14 4.29 -8.14
N ARG A 127 16.63 3.43 -9.04
CA ARG A 127 17.55 2.32 -8.73
C ARG A 127 18.87 2.78 -8.12
N GLU A 128 19.39 3.95 -8.50
CA GLU A 128 20.63 4.51 -7.96
C GLU A 128 20.56 4.70 -6.43
N HIS A 129 19.33 4.88 -5.91
CA HIS A 129 19.08 5.17 -4.50
C HIS A 129 18.80 3.94 -3.63
N TYR A 130 18.69 2.74 -4.21
CA TYR A 130 18.42 1.49 -3.45
C TYR A 130 19.47 1.17 -2.40
N ALA A 131 20.71 1.56 -2.64
CA ALA A 131 21.85 1.37 -1.76
C ALA A 131 22.23 2.64 -0.98
N SER A 132 21.35 3.66 -0.93
CA SER A 132 21.61 4.87 -0.17
C SER A 132 21.91 4.53 1.30
N ARG A 133 22.88 5.25 1.88
CA ARG A 133 23.22 5.15 3.30
C ARG A 133 22.12 5.73 4.19
N ASN A 134 21.28 6.62 3.64
CA ASN A 134 20.08 7.08 4.31
C ASN A 134 18.99 6.00 4.17
N PRO A 135 18.57 5.33 5.26
CA PRO A 135 17.60 4.25 5.19
C PRO A 135 16.23 4.72 4.67
N SER A 136 15.88 5.99 4.88
CA SER A 136 14.66 6.60 4.36
C SER A 136 14.67 6.60 2.83
N ILE A 137 15.72 7.16 2.24
CA ILE A 137 15.89 7.25 0.79
C ILE A 137 15.93 5.85 0.17
N SER A 138 16.71 4.93 0.76
CA SER A 138 16.78 3.54 0.31
C SER A 138 15.42 2.83 0.36
N PHE A 139 14.67 2.97 1.46
CA PHE A 139 13.35 2.36 1.61
C PHE A 139 12.34 2.93 0.62
N TYR A 140 12.22 4.25 0.53
CA TYR A 140 11.24 4.91 -0.32
C TYR A 140 11.55 4.73 -1.80
N ALA A 141 12.81 4.76 -2.20
CA ALA A 141 13.24 4.41 -3.56
C ALA A 141 12.85 2.97 -3.90
N ALA A 142 13.19 2.01 -3.02
CA ALA A 142 12.84 0.60 -3.23
C ALA A 142 11.33 0.36 -3.25
N ARG A 143 10.57 1.07 -2.42
CA ARG A 143 9.10 0.98 -2.42
C ARG A 143 8.54 1.43 -3.76
N THR A 144 8.98 2.58 -4.27
CA THR A 144 8.59 3.06 -5.60
C THR A 144 9.00 2.07 -6.69
N GLY A 145 10.26 1.62 -6.69
CA GLY A 145 10.75 0.65 -7.65
C GLY A 145 9.94 -0.65 -7.67
N MET A 146 9.65 -1.20 -6.50
CA MET A 146 8.87 -2.43 -6.35
C MET A 146 7.45 -2.26 -6.89
N ARG A 147 6.79 -1.15 -6.58
CA ARG A 147 5.44 -0.80 -7.08
C ARG A 147 5.42 -0.60 -8.59
N LEU A 148 6.51 -0.08 -9.17
CA LEU A 148 6.71 0.04 -10.62
C LEU A 148 7.18 -1.26 -11.30
N GLY A 149 7.28 -2.37 -10.56
CA GLY A 149 7.59 -3.70 -11.11
C GLY A 149 9.09 -4.00 -11.23
N ASP A 150 9.97 -3.23 -10.59
CA ASP A 150 11.40 -3.51 -10.55
C ASP A 150 11.73 -4.64 -9.56
N ARG A 151 12.28 -5.74 -10.09
CA ARG A 151 12.68 -6.91 -9.31
C ARG A 151 13.84 -6.62 -8.35
N LEU A 152 14.75 -5.71 -8.68
CA LEU A 152 15.88 -5.38 -7.79
C LEU A 152 15.42 -4.71 -6.49
N ALA A 153 14.32 -3.95 -6.58
CA ALA A 153 13.73 -3.26 -5.45
C ALA A 153 13.14 -4.23 -4.40
N VAL A 154 12.65 -5.39 -4.86
CA VAL A 154 12.09 -6.45 -4.00
C VAL A 154 13.11 -6.93 -2.96
N GLU A 155 14.38 -7.09 -3.36
CA GLU A 155 15.44 -7.52 -2.45
C GLU A 155 15.70 -6.50 -1.33
N VAL A 156 15.58 -5.21 -1.65
CA VAL A 156 15.72 -4.13 -0.68
C VAL A 156 14.56 -4.12 0.31
N ILE A 157 13.32 -4.26 -0.17
CA ILE A 157 12.14 -4.34 0.71
C ILE A 157 12.19 -5.59 1.59
N LEU A 158 12.58 -6.75 1.06
CA LEU A 158 12.79 -7.95 1.85
C LEU A 158 13.84 -7.73 2.94
N ARG A 159 14.96 -7.07 2.63
CA ARG A 159 15.99 -6.72 3.61
C ARG A 159 15.42 -5.84 4.73
N PHE A 160 14.66 -4.79 4.40
CA PHE A 160 14.03 -3.93 5.40
C PHE A 160 13.04 -4.70 6.28
N ALA A 161 12.21 -5.56 5.69
CA ALA A 161 11.24 -6.38 6.43
C ALA A 161 11.90 -7.34 7.44
N THR A 162 13.14 -7.76 7.17
CA THR A 162 13.88 -8.71 8.00
C THR A 162 14.97 -8.07 8.86
N SER A 163 15.13 -6.75 8.77
CA SER A 163 16.10 -6.00 9.57
C SER A 163 15.47 -5.61 10.90
N ALA A 164 15.85 -6.31 11.96
CA ALA A 164 15.37 -6.01 13.31
C ALA A 164 15.63 -4.54 13.67
N ASN A 165 14.66 -3.91 14.32
CA ASN A 165 14.70 -2.51 14.77
C ASN A 165 14.84 -1.46 13.65
N SER A 166 14.68 -1.84 12.38
CA SER A 166 14.58 -0.85 11.31
C SER A 166 13.31 -0.01 11.50
N PRO A 167 13.37 1.33 11.38
CA PRO A 167 12.17 2.16 11.41
C PRO A 167 11.18 1.82 10.28
N TYR A 168 11.65 1.14 9.23
CA TYR A 168 10.85 0.74 8.08
C TYR A 168 10.46 -0.75 8.07
N GLN A 169 10.77 -1.51 9.13
CA GLN A 169 10.50 -2.95 9.18
C GLN A 169 9.02 -3.27 8.96
N VAL A 170 8.15 -2.64 9.74
CA VAL A 170 6.68 -2.84 9.64
C VAL A 170 6.16 -2.38 8.28
N SER A 171 6.57 -1.20 7.82
CA SER A 171 6.15 -0.70 6.50
C SER A 171 6.58 -1.63 5.36
N ALA A 172 7.79 -2.20 5.43
CA ALA A 172 8.25 -3.19 4.45
C ALA A 172 7.42 -4.48 4.49
N VAL A 173 7.01 -4.93 5.68
CA VAL A 173 6.11 -6.09 5.85
C VAL A 173 4.75 -5.84 5.20
N GLU A 174 4.16 -4.65 5.43
CA GLU A 174 2.90 -4.26 4.79
C GLU A 174 3.02 -4.22 3.26
N GLU A 175 4.11 -3.65 2.73
CA GLU A 175 4.39 -3.62 1.30
C GLU A 175 4.45 -5.03 0.68
N LEU A 176 5.10 -5.99 1.35
CA LEU A 176 5.11 -7.40 0.93
C LEU A 176 3.72 -8.05 0.98
N GLY A 177 2.86 -7.60 1.91
CA GLY A 177 1.46 -8.02 2.00
C GLY A 177 0.62 -7.57 0.79
N ARG A 178 0.75 -6.31 0.41
CA ARG A 178 0.00 -5.69 -0.71
C ARG A 178 0.40 -6.28 -2.07
N HIS A 179 1.66 -6.64 -2.26
CA HIS A 179 2.19 -7.08 -3.56
C HIS A 179 2.20 -8.61 -3.73
N LYS A 180 1.03 -9.18 -4.04
CA LYS A 180 0.82 -10.64 -4.13
C LYS A 180 1.75 -11.37 -5.12
N ARG A 181 2.16 -10.70 -6.20
CA ARG A 181 3.05 -11.27 -7.25
C ARG A 181 4.48 -11.55 -6.76
N ILE A 182 4.90 -11.00 -5.62
CA ILE A 182 6.22 -11.27 -5.03
C ILE A 182 6.22 -12.65 -4.38
N LEU A 183 6.78 -13.65 -5.05
CA LEU A 183 6.79 -15.05 -4.58
C LEU A 183 7.53 -15.22 -3.24
N ARG A 184 8.64 -14.49 -3.07
CA ARG A 184 9.47 -14.53 -1.84
C ARG A 184 8.82 -13.88 -0.62
N ALA A 185 7.73 -13.12 -0.80
CA ALA A 185 7.04 -12.45 0.29
C ALA A 185 6.42 -13.46 1.27
N THR A 186 5.65 -14.44 0.78
CA THR A 186 4.92 -15.37 1.66
C THR A 186 5.83 -16.15 2.63
N PRO A 187 6.92 -16.79 2.20
CA PRO A 187 7.83 -17.47 3.13
C PRO A 187 8.48 -16.51 4.13
N THR A 188 8.82 -15.29 3.69
CA THR A 188 9.40 -14.26 4.56
C THR A 188 8.41 -13.83 5.64
N LEU A 189 7.16 -13.55 5.25
CA LEU A 189 6.09 -13.15 6.16
C LEU A 189 5.76 -14.25 7.18
N ARG A 190 5.72 -15.52 6.77
CA ARG A 190 5.56 -16.66 7.70
C ARG A 190 6.65 -16.71 8.76
N ARG A 191 7.90 -16.42 8.39
CA ARG A 191 9.01 -16.34 9.36
C ARG A 191 8.83 -15.17 10.33
N LEU A 192 8.31 -14.03 9.87
CA LEU A 192 8.10 -12.82 10.68
C LEU A 192 6.93 -12.94 11.68
N ILE A 193 6.10 -13.99 11.59
CA ILE A 193 5.17 -14.36 12.67
C ILE A 193 5.93 -14.71 13.96
N ASP A 194 7.17 -15.17 13.86
CA ASP A 194 8.04 -15.45 15.01
C ASP A 194 9.05 -14.30 15.28
N ASP A 195 8.76 -13.07 14.86
CA ASP A 195 9.60 -11.91 15.18
C ASP A 195 9.48 -11.52 16.68
N ASP A 196 10.58 -11.04 17.27
CA ASP A 196 10.60 -10.59 18.66
C ASP A 196 9.68 -9.38 18.90
N ASN A 197 9.51 -8.52 17.89
CA ASN A 197 8.65 -7.36 17.93
C ASN A 197 7.19 -7.71 17.63
N GLU A 198 6.31 -7.44 18.58
CA GLU A 198 4.87 -7.77 18.47
C GLU A 198 4.19 -7.05 17.30
N ARG A 199 4.60 -5.81 17.00
CA ARG A 199 4.06 -5.05 15.87
C ARG A 199 4.40 -5.71 14.55
N VAL A 200 5.60 -6.28 14.44
CA VAL A 200 6.03 -7.03 13.25
C VAL A 200 5.23 -8.31 13.10
N ARG A 201 4.97 -9.03 14.21
CA ARG A 201 4.11 -10.24 14.19
C ARG A 201 2.70 -9.93 13.71
N ILE A 202 2.10 -8.85 14.23
CA ILE A 202 0.76 -8.39 13.83
C ILE A 202 0.75 -8.02 12.34
N ALA A 203 1.70 -7.20 11.88
CA ALA A 203 1.80 -6.81 10.47
C ALA A 203 2.03 -8.02 9.55
N ALA A 204 2.84 -8.99 9.96
CA ALA A 204 3.08 -10.21 9.20
C ALA A 204 1.81 -11.07 9.08
N TYR A 205 1.02 -11.18 10.15
CA TYR A 205 -0.27 -11.84 10.13
C TYR A 205 -1.25 -11.15 9.17
N GLU A 206 -1.37 -9.81 9.25
CA GLU A 206 -2.25 -9.05 8.36
C GLU A 206 -1.82 -9.16 6.89
N ALA A 207 -0.51 -9.13 6.64
CA ALA A 207 0.07 -9.31 5.31
C ALA A 207 -0.22 -10.72 4.76
N LEU A 208 -0.05 -11.78 5.56
CA LEU A 208 -0.41 -13.16 5.15
C LEU A 208 -1.90 -13.29 4.86
N ARG A 209 -2.76 -12.72 5.71
CA ARG A 209 -4.21 -12.71 5.51
C ARG A 209 -4.59 -11.99 4.22
N THR A 210 -3.97 -10.84 3.94
CA THR A 210 -4.16 -10.08 2.68
C THR A 210 -3.80 -10.92 1.47
N ARG A 211 -2.74 -11.72 1.57
CA ARG A 211 -2.27 -12.65 0.53
C ARG A 211 -3.12 -13.94 0.45
N GLY A 212 -4.05 -14.16 1.38
CA GLY A 212 -4.88 -15.35 1.45
C GLY A 212 -4.17 -16.57 2.05
N ASP A 213 -3.01 -16.37 2.67
CA ASP A 213 -2.25 -17.44 3.32
C ASP A 213 -2.82 -17.73 4.71
N LYS A 214 -3.26 -18.97 4.92
CA LYS A 214 -3.86 -19.43 6.18
C LYS A 214 -3.07 -20.56 6.83
N SER A 215 -1.86 -20.85 6.37
CA SER A 215 -1.15 -22.07 6.80
C SER A 215 -0.76 -22.06 8.28
N MET A 216 -0.69 -20.88 8.90
CA MET A 216 -0.32 -20.69 10.31
C MET A 216 -1.49 -20.23 11.18
N VAL A 217 -2.72 -20.20 10.63
CA VAL A 217 -3.89 -19.58 11.25
C VAL A 217 -5.05 -20.54 11.28
N THR A 218 -5.55 -20.86 12.48
CA THR A 218 -6.86 -21.51 12.66
C THR A 218 -7.92 -20.44 12.79
N CYS A 219 -8.88 -20.41 11.87
CA CYS A 219 -9.97 -19.42 11.85
C CYS A 219 -11.25 -20.02 12.47
N ILE A 220 -11.81 -19.35 13.47
CA ILE A 220 -13.06 -19.72 14.15
C ILE A 220 -14.05 -18.57 13.97
N ASN A 221 -15.30 -18.86 13.60
CA ASN A 221 -16.36 -17.85 13.53
C ASN A 221 -17.16 -17.86 14.84
N ILE A 222 -17.24 -16.72 15.52
CA ILE A 222 -18.03 -16.58 16.75
C ILE A 222 -19.40 -16.05 16.40
N SER A 223 -20.36 -16.98 16.20
CA SER A 223 -21.77 -16.70 15.97
C SER A 223 -22.07 -15.68 14.87
N GLY A 224 -21.19 -15.56 13.87
CA GLY A 224 -21.30 -14.58 12.78
C GLY A 224 -21.02 -13.12 13.19
N GLN A 225 -20.60 -12.87 14.43
CA GLN A 225 -20.32 -11.53 14.94
C GLN A 225 -18.88 -11.09 14.63
N PHE A 226 -17.91 -11.96 14.90
CA PHE A 226 -16.49 -11.69 14.65
C PHE A 226 -15.69 -12.99 14.46
N GLY A 227 -14.51 -12.87 13.84
CA GLY A 227 -13.57 -13.98 13.72
C GLY A 227 -12.66 -14.11 14.94
N LEU A 228 -12.34 -15.33 15.33
CA LEU A 228 -11.26 -15.65 16.25
C LEU A 228 -10.17 -16.39 15.48
N ASP A 229 -8.99 -15.79 15.37
CA ASP A 229 -7.83 -16.40 14.73
C ASP A 229 -6.80 -16.85 15.75
N LEU A 230 -6.41 -18.12 15.68
CA LEU A 230 -5.32 -18.67 16.47
C LEU A 230 -4.08 -18.74 15.59
N VAL A 231 -3.08 -17.91 15.88
CA VAL A 231 -1.83 -17.82 15.12
C VAL A 231 -0.76 -18.58 15.86
N THR A 232 -0.24 -19.63 15.22
CA THR A 232 0.77 -20.50 15.82
C THR A 232 2.16 -19.83 15.76
N THR A 233 2.64 -19.31 16.89
CA THR A 233 3.98 -18.71 17.04
C THR A 233 4.76 -19.35 18.19
N ARG A 234 6.09 -19.29 18.14
CA ARG A 234 7.02 -19.67 19.22
C ARG A 234 7.34 -18.53 20.17
N ARG A 235 6.81 -17.33 19.94
CA ARG A 235 7.06 -16.13 20.74
C ARG A 235 6.02 -15.95 21.84
N GLY A 236 6.22 -14.91 22.65
CA GLY A 236 5.31 -14.54 23.75
C GLY A 236 3.88 -14.34 23.27
N TYR A 237 2.93 -14.51 24.18
CA TYR A 237 1.51 -14.39 23.87
C TYR A 237 1.14 -12.94 23.56
N THR A 238 0.43 -12.74 22.45
CA THR A 238 -0.09 -11.43 22.05
C THR A 238 -1.56 -11.58 21.67
N VAL A 239 -2.38 -10.64 22.14
CA VAL A 239 -3.78 -10.51 21.73
C VAL A 239 -3.88 -9.26 20.86
N TYR A 240 -4.36 -9.44 19.63
CA TYR A 240 -4.66 -8.35 18.70
C TYR A 240 -6.15 -8.36 18.40
N ALA A 241 -6.81 -7.20 18.49
CA ALA A 241 -8.23 -7.07 18.18
C ALA A 241 -8.45 -5.90 17.23
N THR A 242 -9.31 -6.10 16.23
CA THR A 242 -9.69 -5.09 15.25
C THR A 242 -11.17 -5.14 14.97
N GLN A 243 -11.78 -3.98 14.71
CA GLN A 243 -13.17 -3.86 14.26
C GLN A 243 -13.24 -3.37 12.80
N THR A 244 -12.11 -3.00 12.22
CA THR A 244 -12.02 -2.36 10.92
C THR A 244 -12.09 -3.41 9.81
N ILE A 245 -12.98 -3.20 8.84
CA ILE A 245 -13.23 -4.05 7.66
C ILE A 245 -13.80 -5.45 8.00
N ASP A 246 -13.11 -6.19 8.86
CA ASP A 246 -13.43 -7.55 9.30
C ASP A 246 -13.17 -7.68 10.82
N PRO A 247 -14.21 -7.55 11.66
CA PRO A 247 -14.09 -7.65 13.11
C PRO A 247 -13.46 -8.98 13.54
N ARG A 248 -12.40 -8.91 14.34
CA ARG A 248 -11.59 -10.08 14.68
C ARG A 248 -10.81 -9.93 15.98
N ILE A 249 -10.66 -11.03 16.70
CA ILE A 249 -9.68 -11.23 17.76
C ILE A 249 -8.65 -12.25 17.27
N VAL A 250 -7.38 -11.96 17.47
CA VAL A 250 -6.25 -12.77 17.03
C VAL A 250 -5.39 -13.09 18.24
N LEU A 251 -5.20 -14.38 18.48
CA LEU A 251 -4.41 -14.91 19.59
C LEU A 251 -3.13 -15.51 19.03
N PHE A 252 -1.99 -14.90 19.35
CA PHE A 252 -0.67 -15.40 19.01
C PHE A 252 -0.15 -16.30 20.12
N GLY A 253 0.11 -17.56 19.82
CA GLY A 253 0.73 -18.47 20.77
C GLY A 253 0.64 -19.94 20.38
N ARG A 254 1.34 -20.77 21.16
CA ARG A 254 1.16 -22.22 21.20
C ARG A 254 0.69 -22.61 22.59
N GLU A 255 -0.21 -23.60 22.65
CA GLU A 255 -0.67 -24.20 23.91
C GLU A 255 -1.12 -23.15 24.93
N MET A 256 -1.85 -22.13 24.47
CA MET A 256 -2.30 -21.02 25.30
C MET A 256 -3.20 -21.54 26.42
N MET A 257 -2.72 -21.46 27.66
CA MET A 257 -3.47 -21.87 28.83
C MET A 257 -4.27 -20.69 29.39
N VAL A 258 -5.55 -20.93 29.69
CA VAL A 258 -6.35 -19.95 30.43
C VAL A 258 -6.25 -20.25 31.91
N ARG A 259 -5.70 -19.29 32.69
CA ARG A 259 -5.64 -19.41 34.15
C ARG A 259 -7.05 -19.24 34.74
N ARG A 260 -7.47 -20.20 35.56
CA ARG A 260 -8.76 -20.23 36.27
C ARG A 260 -8.57 -19.69 37.71
N PRO A 261 -9.63 -19.15 38.35
CA PRO A 261 -11.02 -19.10 37.89
C PRO A 261 -11.26 -17.99 36.85
N ILE A 262 -12.02 -18.33 35.81
CA ILE A 262 -12.56 -17.36 34.85
C ILE A 262 -13.97 -17.05 35.33
N PHE A 263 -14.19 -15.83 35.82
CA PHE A 263 -15.53 -15.34 36.08
C PHE A 263 -15.96 -14.55 34.84
N PHE A 264 -17.05 -15.00 34.20
CA PHE A 264 -17.68 -14.29 33.09
C PHE A 264 -19.02 -13.76 33.61
N GLU A 265 -19.15 -12.44 33.65
CA GLU A 265 -20.39 -11.75 33.95
C GLU A 265 -20.82 -11.02 32.68
N ALA A 266 -21.93 -11.44 32.09
CA ALA A 266 -22.58 -10.73 30.99
C ALA A 266 -23.69 -9.84 31.57
N PRO A 267 -23.82 -8.59 31.12
CA PRO A 267 -24.97 -7.74 31.46
C PRO A 267 -26.27 -8.26 30.84
#